data_AF-A0AA50HT28-F1
#
_entry.id   AF-A0AA50HT28-F1
#
_cell.length_a   1.000
_cell.length_b   1.000
_cell.length_c   1.000
_cell.angle_alpha   90.00
_cell.angle_beta   90.00
_cell.angle_gamma   90.00
#
_symmetry.space_group_name_H-M   'P 1'
#
loop_
_entity.id
_entity.type
_entity.pdbx_description
1 polymer ?
#
loop_
_entity_poly.entity_id
_entity_poly.type
_entity_poly.pdbx_seq_one_letter_code
_entity_poly.pdbx_strand_id
1 'polypeptide(L)'
;MALKLNRPVVQESQEPATSAETARFISGATRKPAASKARLFNFRLSDTFDEILETESVRTGQSRTTILKAALAAYDSLEENKKTHWIMESAKL
;
A
#
# COMPACT_ATOMS: atom_id res chain seq x y z
N MET A 1 26.94 5.47 48.13
CA MET A 1 27.76 5.84 46.95
C MET A 1 26.80 6.13 45.79
N ALA A 2 26.50 7.39 45.49
CA ALA A 2 25.58 7.75 44.41
C ALA A 2 26.36 7.96 43.10
N LEU A 3 26.01 7.21 42.04
CA LEU A 3 26.59 7.39 40.71
C LEU A 3 26.11 8.73 40.12
N LYS A 4 27.04 9.69 39.95
CA LYS A 4 26.78 10.91 39.19
C LYS A 4 26.84 10.59 37.69
N LEU A 5 25.67 10.47 37.06
CA LEU A 5 25.53 10.37 35.61
C LEU A 5 25.73 11.75 34.97
N ASN A 6 26.72 11.88 34.10
CA ASN A 6 26.90 13.06 33.26
C ASN A 6 25.77 13.12 32.23
N ARG A 7 24.86 14.08 32.41
CA ARG A 7 23.84 14.37 31.40
C ARG A 7 24.49 15.13 30.25
N PRO A 8 24.32 14.70 28.99
CA PRO A 8 24.83 15.44 27.86
C PRO A 8 24.16 16.83 27.84
N VAL A 9 24.98 17.87 27.70
CA VAL A 9 24.51 19.24 27.52
C VAL A 9 23.97 19.34 26.11
N VAL A 10 22.67 19.16 25.95
CA VAL A 10 21.97 19.50 24.71
C VAL A 10 22.03 21.02 24.61
N GLN A 11 22.69 21.55 23.58
CA GLN A 11 22.63 22.95 23.26
C GLN A 11 21.16 23.26 22.94
N GLU A 12 20.48 23.92 23.87
CA GLU A 12 19.13 24.41 23.68
C GLU A 12 19.22 25.51 22.61
N SER A 13 18.94 25.15 21.37
CA SER A 13 18.78 26.10 20.27
C SER A 13 17.55 26.95 20.59
N GLN A 14 17.74 28.02 21.37
CA GLN A 14 16.75 29.06 21.60
C GLN A 14 16.63 29.93 20.35
N GLU A 15 16.16 29.35 19.24
CA GLU A 15 15.44 30.16 18.25
C GLU A 15 13.97 29.82 18.38
N PRO A 16 13.10 30.78 18.73
CA PRO A 16 11.67 30.54 18.71
C PRO A 16 11.29 30.16 17.29
N ALA A 17 10.78 28.94 17.10
CA ALA A 17 10.39 28.42 15.80
C ALA A 17 9.61 29.48 15.02
N THR A 18 10.15 29.88 13.87
CA THR A 18 9.55 30.92 13.03
C THR A 18 8.11 30.53 12.69
N SER A 19 7.17 31.47 12.63
CA SER A 19 5.74 31.16 12.34
C SER A 19 5.55 30.29 11.08
N ALA A 20 6.46 30.38 10.11
CA ALA A 20 6.50 29.54 8.92
C ALA A 20 6.85 28.07 9.23
N GLU A 21 7.75 27.83 10.18
CA GLU A 21 8.15 26.50 10.67
C GLU A 21 7.02 25.86 11.48
N THR A 22 6.35 26.64 12.33
CA THR A 22 5.16 26.20 13.07
C THR A 22 4.02 25.84 12.11
N ALA A 23 3.78 26.65 11.07
CA ALA A 23 2.78 26.36 10.04
C ALA A 23 3.12 25.08 9.25
N ARG A 24 4.40 24.87 8.91
CA ARG A 24 4.87 23.64 8.26
C ARG A 24 4.70 22.42 9.16
N PHE A 25 5.03 22.53 10.44
CA PHE A 25 4.85 21.46 11.42
C PHE A 25 3.37 21.07 11.60
N ILE A 26 2.49 22.07 11.75
CA ILE A 26 1.04 21.85 11.85
C ILE A 26 0.51 21.23 10.55
N SER A 27 0.93 21.72 9.37
CA SER A 27 0.50 21.17 8.08
C SER A 27 0.98 19.72 7.85
N GLY A 28 2.14 19.37 8.39
CA GLY A 28 2.66 17.99 8.40
C GLY A 28 1.84 17.08 9.31
N ALA A 29 1.41 17.59 10.47
CA ALA A 29 0.57 16.86 11.43
C ALA A 29 -0.88 16.69 10.97
N THR A 30 -1.43 17.65 10.22
CA THR A 30 -2.80 17.55 9.65
C THR A 30 -2.85 16.81 8.32
N ARG A 31 -1.71 16.33 7.80
CA ARG A 31 -1.65 15.50 6.60
C ARG A 31 -2.23 14.12 6.95
N LYS A 32 -3.56 14.04 6.91
CA LYS A 32 -4.35 12.81 7.05
C LYS A 32 -3.64 11.74 6.20
N PRO A 33 -3.17 10.62 6.78
CA PRO A 33 -2.51 9.59 6.00
C PRO A 33 -3.43 9.23 4.85
N ALA A 34 -2.90 9.29 3.62
CA ALA A 34 -3.65 9.09 2.40
C ALA A 34 -4.63 7.92 2.59
N ALA A 35 -5.92 8.19 2.37
CA ALA A 35 -7.00 7.27 2.64
C ALA A 35 -6.67 5.88 2.06
N SER A 36 -6.74 4.87 2.93
CA SER A 36 -6.51 3.46 2.65
C SER A 36 -5.09 3.11 2.22
N LYS A 37 -4.22 2.81 3.19
CA LYS A 37 -2.98 2.07 2.93
C LYS A 37 -3.36 0.72 2.31
N ALA A 38 -3.02 0.51 1.04
CA ALA A 38 -3.15 -0.79 0.39
C ALA A 38 -2.46 -1.86 1.26
N ARG A 39 -3.23 -2.86 1.69
CA ARG A 39 -2.70 -3.96 2.49
C ARG A 39 -1.95 -4.91 1.57
N LEU A 40 -0.69 -5.22 1.91
CA LEU A 40 0.05 -6.31 1.27
C LEU A 40 -0.71 -7.61 1.52
N PHE A 41 -1.12 -8.26 0.42
CA PHE A 41 -1.81 -9.54 0.45
C PHE A 41 -0.95 -10.55 -0.31
N ASN A 42 -0.71 -11.72 0.30
CA ASN A 42 0.03 -12.80 -0.32
C ASN A 42 -0.96 -13.89 -0.71
N PHE A 43 -0.93 -14.31 -1.96
CA PHE A 43 -1.71 -15.43 -2.49
C PHE A 43 -0.76 -16.49 -3.03
N ARG A 44 -1.25 -17.72 -3.13
CA ARG A 44 -0.59 -18.78 -3.88
C ARG A 44 -1.34 -18.95 -5.19
N LEU A 45 -0.68 -18.63 -6.30
CA LEU A 45 -1.18 -18.91 -7.65
C LEU A 45 -0.33 -20.05 -8.24
N SER A 46 -0.92 -20.84 -9.13
CA SER A 46 -0.15 -21.77 -9.95
C SER A 46 0.65 -21.02 -11.02
N ASP A 47 1.71 -21.66 -11.52
CA ASP A 47 2.64 -21.05 -12.49
C ASP A 47 1.92 -20.50 -13.73
N THR A 48 0.87 -21.18 -14.19
CA THR A 48 0.03 -20.74 -15.32
C THR A 48 -0.55 -19.33 -15.12
N PHE A 49 -1.01 -19.01 -13.91
CA PHE A 49 -1.59 -17.69 -13.64
C PHE A 49 -0.53 -16.62 -13.46
N ASP A 50 0.68 -16.97 -12.99
CA ASP A 50 1.81 -16.03 -12.92
C ASP A 50 2.30 -15.69 -14.34
N GLU A 51 2.38 -16.68 -15.24
CA GLU A 51 2.70 -16.45 -16.66
C GLU A 51 1.68 -15.54 -17.35
N ILE A 52 0.38 -15.71 -17.08
CA ILE A 52 -0.66 -14.82 -17.60
C ILE A 52 -0.46 -13.39 -17.08
N LEU A 53 -0.20 -13.22 -15.78
CA LEU A 53 0.04 -11.91 -15.18
C LEU A 53 1.29 -11.24 -15.75
N GLU A 54 2.37 -11.98 -15.97
CA GLU A 54 3.60 -11.48 -16.59
C GLU A 54 3.40 -11.11 -18.06
N THR A 55 2.75 -11.96 -18.84
CA THR A 55 2.46 -11.72 -20.25
C THR A 55 1.65 -10.43 -20.41
N GLU A 56 0.61 -10.26 -19.60
CA GLU A 56 -0.22 -9.06 -19.62
C GLU A 56 0.51 -7.83 -19.09
N SER A 57 1.44 -8.01 -18.14
CA SER A 57 2.32 -6.96 -17.60
C SER A 57 3.23 -6.40 -18.68
N VAL A 58 3.88 -7.29 -19.43
CA VAL A 58 4.73 -6.92 -20.57
C VAL A 58 3.89 -6.26 -21.68
N ARG A 59 2.71 -6.81 -22.00
CA ARG A 59 1.86 -6.32 -23.08
C ARG A 59 1.30 -4.93 -22.81
N THR A 60 0.89 -4.65 -21.57
CA THR A 60 0.25 -3.37 -21.19
C THR A 60 1.23 -2.36 -20.61
N GLY A 61 2.44 -2.79 -20.23
CA GLY A 61 3.42 -1.98 -19.49
C GLY A 61 2.97 -1.63 -18.07
N GLN A 62 1.90 -2.25 -17.57
CA GLN A 62 1.36 -2.01 -16.24
C GLN A 62 1.93 -3.01 -15.24
N SER A 63 1.98 -2.63 -13.96
CA SER A 63 2.40 -3.56 -12.91
C SER A 63 1.42 -4.74 -12.77
N ARG A 64 1.94 -5.91 -12.38
CA ARG A 64 1.13 -7.09 -12.04
C ARG A 64 -0.04 -6.76 -11.11
N THR A 65 0.17 -5.89 -10.12
CA THR A 65 -0.88 -5.42 -9.20
C THR A 65 -2.00 -4.65 -9.90
N THR A 66 -1.68 -3.87 -10.94
CA THR A 66 -2.67 -3.10 -11.70
C THR A 66 -3.50 -4.02 -12.59
N ILE A 67 -2.89 -5.02 -13.20
CA ILE A 67 -3.59 -6.03 -14.01
C ILE A 67 -4.50 -6.87 -13.13
N LEU A 68 -4.00 -7.33 -11.98
CA LEU A 68 -4.80 -8.04 -11.01
C LEU A 68 -6.01 -7.20 -10.57
N LYS A 69 -5.79 -5.91 -10.28
CA LYS A 69 -6.89 -4.99 -9.95
C LYS A 69 -7.92 -4.88 -11.08
N ALA A 70 -7.48 -4.79 -12.33
CA ALA A 70 -8.38 -4.74 -13.49
C ALA A 70 -9.19 -6.04 -13.62
N ALA A 71 -8.55 -7.20 -13.41
CA ALA A 71 -9.24 -8.49 -13.42
C ALA A 71 -10.31 -8.59 -12.31
N LEU A 72 -9.99 -8.14 -11.09
CA LEU A 72 -10.97 -8.10 -10.00
C LEU A 72 -12.12 -7.12 -10.29
N ALA A 73 -11.85 -5.95 -10.88
CA ALA A 73 -12.88 -5.00 -11.26
C ALA A 73 -13.80 -5.57 -12.35
N ALA A 74 -13.23 -6.27 -13.34
CA ALA A 74 -14.00 -6.99 -14.35
C ALA A 74 -14.87 -8.08 -13.70
N TYR A 75 -14.31 -8.84 -12.77
CA TYR A 75 -15.05 -9.86 -12.03
C TYR A 75 -16.20 -9.28 -11.21
N ASP A 76 -16.00 -8.15 -10.54
CA ASP A 76 -17.05 -7.48 -9.75
C ASP A 76 -18.20 -6.96 -10.64
N SER A 77 -17.89 -6.55 -11.87
CA SER A 77 -18.89 -6.10 -12.85
C SER A 77 -19.74 -7.23 -13.47
N LEU A 78 -19.41 -8.50 -13.23
CA LEU A 78 -20.17 -9.64 -13.75
C LEU A 78 -21.50 -9.85 -13.00
N GLU A 79 -22.48 -10.41 -13.71
CA GLU A 79 -23.73 -10.90 -13.11
C GLU A 79 -23.48 -12.10 -12.18
N GLU A 80 -24.32 -12.24 -11.14
CA GLU A 80 -24.21 -13.27 -10.08
C GLU A 80 -24.06 -14.71 -10.63
N ASN A 81 -24.80 -15.02 -11.70
CA ASN A 81 -24.76 -16.33 -12.36
C ASN A 81 -23.38 -16.61 -12.98
N LYS A 82 -22.77 -15.59 -13.59
CA LYS A 82 -21.44 -15.70 -14.20
C LYS A 82 -20.36 -15.76 -13.12
N LYS A 83 -20.51 -15.00 -12.03
CA LYS A 83 -19.62 -15.10 -10.85
C LYS A 83 -19.60 -16.53 -10.31
N THR A 84 -20.79 -17.12 -10.08
CA THR A 84 -20.91 -18.50 -9.60
C THR A 84 -20.29 -19.51 -10.56
N HIS A 85 -20.51 -19.34 -11.87
CA HIS A 85 -19.89 -20.17 -12.89
C HIS A 85 -18.36 -20.15 -12.82
N TRP A 86 -17.76 -18.95 -12.79
CA TRP A 86 -16.31 -18.80 -12.73
C TRP A 86 -15.71 -19.28 -11.41
N ILE A 87 -16.42 -19.15 -10.28
CA ILE A 87 -15.98 -19.76 -9.01
C ILE A 87 -15.94 -21.28 -9.15
N MET A 88 -16.99 -21.91 -9.69
CA MET A 88 -17.03 -23.35 -9.89
C MET A 88 -15.97 -23.84 -10.88
N GLU A 89 -15.68 -23.07 -11.93
CA GLU A 89 -14.66 -23.39 -12.91
C GLU A 89 -13.25 -23.23 -12.33
N SER A 90 -13.01 -22.20 -11.51
CA SER A 90 -11.73 -21.98 -10.83
C SER A 90 -11.36 -23.12 -9.87
N ALA A 91 -12.33 -23.83 -9.31
CA ALA A 91 -12.08 -25.00 -8.45
C ALA A 91 -11.60 -26.25 -9.21
N LYS A 92 -11.67 -26.23 -10.55
CA LYS A 92 -11.24 -27.34 -11.43
C LYS A 92 -9.85 -27.12 -12.04
N LEU A 93 -9.31 -25.91 -11.91
CA LEU A 93 -8.01 -25.47 -12.43
C LEU A 93 -6.93 -25.63 -11.36
#